data_AF-A0A7C4WJ05-F1
#
_entry.id   AF-A0A7C4WJ05-F1
#
_cell.length_a   1.000
_cell.length_b   1.000
_cell.length_c   1.000
_cell.angle_alpha   90.00
_cell.angle_beta   90.00
_cell.angle_gamma   90.00
#
_symmetry.space_group_name_H-M   'P 1'
#
loop_
_entity.id
_entity.type
_entity.pdbx_description
1 polymer ?
#
loop_
_entity_poly.entity_id
_entity_poly.type
_entity_poly.pdbx_seq_one_letter_code
_entity_poly.pdbx_strand_id
1 'polypeptide(L)' 'MRYRSVGELIALRELKALYGVQEPSKVIGKLVYKGLVERGVGCYNISPGLLKALRECKTPSPR' A
#
# COMPACT_ATOMS: atom_id res chain seq x y z
N MET A 1 11.29 -0.87 -1.85
CA MET A 1 9.82 -0.92 -1.97
C MET A 1 9.50 -2.10 -2.88
N ARG A 2 8.99 -3.20 -2.30
CA ARG A 2 8.95 -4.51 -2.96
C ARG A 2 7.78 -4.68 -3.93
N TYR A 3 6.64 -4.03 -3.64
CA TYR A 3 5.44 -4.07 -4.48
C TYR A 3 4.89 -2.64 -4.63
N ARG A 4 4.52 -2.26 -5.87
CA ARG A 4 3.87 -0.95 -6.17
C ARG A 4 2.41 -1.10 -6.57
N SER A 5 2.07 -2.21 -7.21
CA SER A 5 0.72 -2.59 -7.63
C SER A 5 0.53 -4.08 -7.34
N VAL A 6 -0.64 -4.45 -6.80
CA VAL A 6 -0.97 -5.83 -6.47
C VAL A 6 -2.44 -6.08 -6.85
N GLY A 7 -2.72 -7.21 -7.51
CA GLY A 7 -4.09 -7.63 -7.79
C GLY A 7 -4.89 -7.88 -6.52
N GLU A 8 -6.16 -7.51 -6.50
CA GLU A 8 -7.03 -7.54 -5.33
C GLU A 8 -7.10 -8.93 -4.69
N LEU A 9 -7.29 -9.98 -5.50
CA LEU A 9 -7.35 -11.36 -5.02
C LEU A 9 -6.05 -11.80 -4.33
N ILE A 10 -4.91 -11.47 -4.93
CA ILE A 10 -3.58 -11.81 -4.38
C ILE A 10 -3.32 -11.02 -3.10
N ALA A 11 -3.62 -9.72 -3.09
CA ALA A 11 -3.45 -8.87 -1.93
C ALA A 11 -4.22 -9.42 -0.72
N LEU A 12 -5.50 -9.76 -0.90
CA LEU A 12 -6.32 -10.31 0.18
C LEU A 12 -5.79 -11.66 0.67
N ARG A 13 -5.42 -12.56 -0.26
CA ARG A 13 -4.91 -13.89 0.05
C ARG A 13 -3.59 -13.81 0.82
N GLU A 14 -2.62 -13.04 0.33
CA GLU A 14 -1.29 -12.94 0.94
C GLU A 14 -1.34 -12.22 2.28
N LEU A 15 -2.08 -11.11 2.39
CA LEU A 15 -2.22 -10.40 3.66
C LEU A 15 -2.78 -11.33 4.74
N LYS A 16 -3.75 -12.18 4.41
CA LYS A 16 -4.30 -13.16 5.35
C LYS A 16 -3.35 -14.31 5.63
N ALA A 17 -2.85 -14.98 4.59
CA ALA A 17 -2.13 -16.25 4.71
C ALA A 17 -0.66 -16.10 5.08
N LEU A 18 0.03 -15.06 4.59
CA LEU A 18 1.47 -14.86 4.79
C LEU A 18 1.77 -13.86 5.90
N TYR A 19 0.93 -12.82 6.02
CA TYR A 19 1.17 -11.71 6.94
C TYR A 19 0.20 -11.71 8.15
N GLY A 20 -0.72 -12.68 8.24
CA GLY A 20 -1.59 -12.86 9.41
C GLY A 20 -2.63 -11.76 9.63
N VAL A 21 -2.93 -10.95 8.61
CA VAL A 21 -3.93 -9.89 8.71
C VAL A 21 -5.33 -10.51 8.75
N GLN A 22 -6.03 -10.37 9.89
CA GLN A 22 -7.33 -11.01 10.11
C GLN A 22 -8.43 -10.48 9.18
N GLU A 23 -8.47 -9.16 8.96
CA GLU A 23 -9.47 -8.48 8.12
C GLU A 23 -8.80 -7.67 6.99
N PRO A 24 -8.21 -8.31 5.95
CA PRO A 24 -7.43 -7.62 4.92
C PRO A 24 -8.22 -6.53 4.20
N SER A 25 -9.46 -6.80 3.83
CA SER A 25 -10.33 -5.85 3.12
C SER A 25 -10.56 -4.58 3.92
N LYS A 26 -10.74 -4.70 5.25
CA LYS A 26 -10.95 -3.57 6.15
C LYS A 26 -9.68 -2.75 6.35
N VAL A 27 -8.54 -3.42 6.46
CA VAL A 27 -7.22 -2.75 6.55
C VAL A 27 -6.95 -1.99 5.25
N ILE A 28 -7.12 -2.62 4.09
CA ILE A 28 -6.94 -1.95 2.79
C ILE A 28 -7.91 -0.79 2.64
N GLY A 29 -9.19 -0.97 3.01
CA GLY A 29 -10.18 0.11 3.00
C GLY A 29 -9.74 1.32 3.83
N LYS A 30 -9.15 1.11 5.01
CA LYS A 30 -8.56 2.20 5.81
C LYS A 30 -7.34 2.85 5.13
N LEU A 31 -6.50 2.09 4.45
CA LEU A 31 -5.35 2.63 3.72
C LEU A 31 -5.78 3.46 2.51
N VAL A 32 -6.84 3.02 1.82
CA VAL A 32 -7.48 3.78 0.73
C VAL A 32 -8.08 5.07 1.25
N TYR A 33 -8.85 5.00 2.35
CA TYR A 33 -9.42 6.18 3.00
C TYR A 33 -8.34 7.21 3.41
N LYS A 34 -7.18 6.73 3.88
CA LYS A 34 -6.02 7.58 4.24
C LYS A 34 -5.23 8.11 3.04
N GLY A 35 -5.58 7.75 1.81
CA GLY A 35 -4.85 8.14 0.61
C GLY A 35 -3.45 7.51 0.49
N LEU A 36 -3.18 6.41 1.21
CA LEU A 36 -1.90 5.70 1.15
C LEU A 36 -1.88 4.68 0.00
N VAL A 37 -3.05 4.17 -0.34
CA VAL A 37 -3.31 3.19 -1.40
C VAL A 37 -4.44 3.69 -2.28
N GLU A 38 -4.40 3.41 -3.57
CA GLU A 38 -5.44 3.71 -4.54
C GLU A 38 -6.03 2.41 -5.08
N ARG A 39 -7.36 2.36 -5.25
CA ARG A 39 -8.04 1.22 -5.85
C ARG A 39 -8.21 1.46 -7.35
N GLY A 40 -7.60 0.59 -8.15
CA GLY A 40 -7.88 0.49 -9.59
C GLY A 40 -8.91 -0.61 -9.88
N VAL A 41 -9.08 -0.96 -11.14
CA VAL A 41 -9.94 -2.09 -11.54
C VAL A 41 -9.24 -3.40 -11.15
N GLY A 42 -9.70 -4.03 -10.07
CA GLY A 42 -9.18 -5.31 -9.58
C GLY A 42 -7.77 -5.27 -9.01
N CYS A 43 -7.24 -4.09 -8.67
CA CYS A 43 -5.90 -3.93 -8.10
C CYS A 43 -5.81 -2.80 -7.07
N TYR A 44 -4.79 -2.89 -6.21
CA TYR A 44 -4.39 -1.86 -5.27
C TYR A 44 -3.01 -1.34 -5.62
N ASN A 45 -2.87 -0.02 -5.65
CA ASN A 45 -1.64 0.69 -6.01
C ASN A 45 -1.21 1.56 -4.84
N ILE A 46 0.10 1.73 -4.63
CA ILE A 46 0.58 2.73 -3.67
C ILE A 46 0.35 4.13 -4.23
N SER A 47 -0.24 5.03 -3.43
CA SER A 47 -0.56 6.38 -3.88
C SER A 47 0.72 7.15 -4.27
N PRO A 48 0.69 7.95 -5.36
CA PRO A 48 1.78 8.83 -5.74
C PRO A 48 2.13 9.85 -4.64
N GLY A 49 1.16 10.28 -3.82
CA GLY A 49 1.40 11.16 -2.68
C GLY A 49 2.32 10.52 -1.64
N LEU A 50 2.07 9.25 -1.32
CA LEU A 50 2.94 8.48 -0.44
C LEU A 50 4.33 8.25 -1.04
N LEU A 51 4.42 7.97 -2.35
CA LEU A 51 5.71 7.84 -3.04
C LEU A 51 6.53 9.12 -3.00
N LYS A 52 5.88 10.28 -3.15
CA LYS A 52 6.53 11.59 -3.06
C LYS A 52 7.03 11.85 -1.64
N ALA A 53 6.18 11.66 -0.64
CA ALA A 53 6.56 11.82 0.77
C ALA A 53 7.75 10.92 1.15
N LEU A 54 7.74 9.65 0.71
CA LEU A 54 8.85 8.72 0.97
C LEU A 54 10.16 9.12 0.26
N ARG A 55 10.09 9.82 -0.89
CA ARG A 55 11.27 10.37 -1.56
C ARG A 55 11.84 11.56 -0.78
N GLU A 56 10.97 12.45 -0.31
CA GLU A 56 11.33 13.64 0.46
C GLU A 56 11.88 13.29 1.85
N CYS A 57 11.38 12.22 2.49
CA CYS A 57 11.93 11.69 3.74
C CYS A 57 13.26 10.94 3.58
N LYS A 58 13.68 10.57 2.35
CA LYS A 58 14.91 9.80 2.10
C LYS A 58 16.17 10.66 1.93
N THR A 59 16.06 11.98 2.07
CA THR A 59 17.22 12.86 2.23
C THR A 59 17.56 13.01 3.72
N PRO A 60 18.61 12.35 4.24
CA PRO A 60 19.51 13.09 5.11
C PRO A 60 20.23 14.09 4.22
N SER A 61 20.02 15.39 4.44
CA SER A 61 21.03 16.37 4.04
C SER A 61 22.13 16.29 5.10
N PRO A 62 23.32 15.75 4.81
CA PRO A 62 24.48 16.11 5.59
C PRO A 62 24.78 17.58 5.25
N ARG A 63 24.60 18.47 6.23
CA ARG A 63 25.41 19.67 6.30
C ARG A 63 26.65 19.35 7.13
#